data_AF-A0A8E2W837-F1
#
_entry.id   AF-A0A8E2W837-F1
#
_cell.length_a   1.000
_cell.length_b   1.000
_cell.length_c   1.000
_cell.angle_alpha   90.00
_cell.angle_beta   90.00
_cell.angle_gamma   90.00
#
_symmetry.space_group_name_H-M   'P 1'
#
loop_
_entity.id
_entity.type
_entity.pdbx_description
1 polymer ?
#
loop_
_entity_poly.entity_id
_entity_poly.type
_entity_poly.pdbx_seq_one_letter_code
_entity_poly.pdbx_strand_id
1 'polypeptide(L)'
;MFLGPILVVLGPIWTFCTSRVGLPLVVAGCIVLFYEGLPIGPLRYIPYAGPVLAGFVDGRVDREYAAGQLNERLVWQEKQRRAELAAAAKAKAKQAEIDAAAQELADQADADTLRIADLEDRIRQQKDEDNGPNAAGDTAGACKSGRGIPARLSIGIDAVGR
;
A
#
# COMPACT_ATOMS: atom_id res chain seq x y z
N MET A 1 -26.73 55.89 35.02
CA MET A 1 -26.05 57.18 34.86
C MET A 1 -24.59 56.95 34.41
N PHE A 2 -24.37 56.45 33.17
CA PHE A 2 -23.02 56.12 32.66
C PHE A 2 -22.77 56.58 31.20
N LEU A 3 -23.71 57.34 30.60
CA LEU A 3 -23.60 57.80 29.21
C LEU A 3 -22.69 59.03 29.02
N GLY A 4 -22.57 59.87 30.06
CA GLY A 4 -21.75 61.08 30.04
C GLY A 4 -20.27 60.86 29.71
N PRO A 5 -19.53 59.96 30.40
CA PRO A 5 -18.11 59.78 30.16
C PRO A 5 -17.80 59.12 28.81
N ILE A 6 -18.69 58.28 28.30
CA ILE A 6 -18.52 57.57 27.02
C ILE A 6 -18.62 58.55 25.83
N LEU A 7 -19.56 59.49 25.88
CA LEU A 7 -19.75 60.50 24.83
C LEU A 7 -18.57 61.48 24.74
N VAL A 8 -17.95 61.83 25.87
CA VAL A 8 -16.80 62.73 25.92
C VAL A 8 -15.56 62.13 25.25
N VAL A 9 -15.41 60.80 25.29
CA VAL A 9 -14.30 60.09 24.63
C VAL A 9 -14.61 59.78 23.16
N LEU A 10 -15.85 59.43 22.84
CA LEU A 10 -16.26 59.10 21.47
C LEU A 10 -16.32 60.31 20.53
N GLY A 11 -16.70 61.49 21.02
CA GLY A 11 -16.78 62.71 20.21
C GLY A 11 -15.45 63.07 19.51
N PRO A 12 -14.34 63.20 20.25
CA PRO A 12 -13.02 63.47 19.68
C PRO A 12 -12.55 62.41 18.68
N ILE A 13 -12.78 61.13 19.00
CA ILE A 13 -12.44 60.00 18.13
C ILE A 13 -13.22 60.08 16.82
N TRP A 14 -14.53 60.30 16.89
CA TRP A 14 -15.39 60.44 15.72
C TRP A 14 -14.95 61.60 14.82
N THR A 15 -14.67 62.75 15.44
CA THR A 15 -14.23 63.96 14.72
C THR A 15 -12.88 63.74 14.02
N PHE A 16 -11.96 63.02 14.66
CA PHE A 16 -10.69 62.61 14.06
C PHE A 16 -10.90 61.65 12.89
N CYS A 17 -11.71 60.60 13.07
CA CYS A 17 -12.02 59.61 12.03
C CYS A 17 -12.68 60.22 10.79
N THR A 18 -13.41 61.33 10.93
CA THR A 18 -14.03 62.05 9.79
C THR A 18 -13.20 63.22 9.25
N SER A 19 -12.04 63.50 9.85
CA SER A 19 -11.19 64.62 9.43
C SER A 19 -10.44 64.32 8.13
N ARG A 20 -9.98 65.38 7.44
CA ARG A 20 -9.20 65.24 6.18
C ARG A 20 -7.90 64.43 6.32
N VAL A 21 -7.37 64.30 7.54
CA VAL A 21 -6.13 63.56 7.83
C VAL A 21 -6.43 62.21 8.48
N GLY A 22 -7.39 62.17 9.41
CA GLY A 22 -7.75 60.93 10.10
C GLY A 22 -8.56 59.96 9.24
N LEU A 23 -9.45 60.44 8.35
CA LEU A 23 -10.21 59.57 7.46
C LEU A 23 -9.31 58.76 6.51
N PRO A 24 -8.33 59.35 5.80
CA PRO A 24 -7.37 58.58 5.01
C PRO A 24 -6.56 57.57 5.83
N LEU A 25 -6.17 57.91 7.06
CA LEU A 25 -5.42 57.00 7.93
C LEU A 25 -6.27 55.81 8.40
N VAL A 26 -7.55 56.05 8.74
CA VAL A 26 -8.48 54.99 9.11
C VAL A 26 -8.76 54.09 7.91
N VAL A 27 -9.00 54.67 6.73
CA VAL A 27 -9.24 53.90 5.50
C VAL A 27 -8.01 53.08 5.12
N ALA A 28 -6.81 53.68 5.14
CA ALA A 28 -5.55 52.97 4.89
C ALA A 28 -5.33 51.85 5.91
N GLY A 29 -5.57 52.12 7.19
CA GLY A 29 -5.57 51.13 8.25
C GLY A 29 -6.52 49.97 7.94
N CYS A 30 -7.80 50.25 7.67
CA CYS A 30 -8.79 49.24 7.33
C CYS A 30 -8.42 48.40 6.10
N ILE A 31 -7.82 49.01 5.06
CA ILE A 31 -7.34 48.29 3.88
C ILE A 31 -6.22 47.31 4.26
N VAL A 32 -5.23 47.77 5.03
CA VAL A 32 -4.13 46.93 5.52
C VAL A 32 -4.68 45.79 6.38
N LEU A 33 -5.58 46.09 7.32
CA LEU A 33 -6.21 45.07 8.17
C LEU A 33 -6.97 44.02 7.37
N PHE A 34 -7.67 44.42 6.31
CA PHE A 34 -8.47 43.50 5.52
C PHE A 34 -7.62 42.62 4.59
N TYR A 35 -6.52 43.16 4.05
CA TYR A 35 -5.66 42.45 3.09
C TYR A 35 -4.54 41.65 3.76
N GLU A 36 -3.81 42.28 4.67
CA GLU A 36 -2.62 41.75 5.35
C GLU A 36 -2.93 41.18 6.74
N GLY A 37 -4.08 41.54 7.32
CA GLY A 37 -4.42 41.21 8.70
C GLY A 37 -3.91 42.22 9.72
N LEU A 38 -4.30 42.05 10.98
CA LEU A 38 -3.82 42.92 12.07
C LEU A 38 -2.42 42.45 12.51
N PRO A 39 -1.38 43.32 12.52
CA PRO A 39 -0.03 42.97 12.98
C PRO A 39 0.02 42.89 14.52
N ILE A 40 -0.90 42.15 15.12
CA ILE A 40 -0.82 41.79 16.52
C ILE A 40 0.05 40.55 16.60
N GLY A 41 1.11 40.61 17.41
CA GLY A 41 1.99 39.47 17.67
C GLY A 41 1.27 38.32 18.40
N PRO A 42 1.79 37.79 19.52
CA PRO A 42 1.51 36.44 20.02
C PRO A 42 0.06 36.13 20.49
N LEU A 43 -0.93 36.99 20.24
CA LEU A 43 -2.35 36.74 20.53
C LEU A 43 -2.96 35.61 19.68
N ARG A 44 -2.29 35.18 18.60
CA ARG A 44 -2.69 34.02 17.77
C ARG A 44 -2.70 32.67 18.51
N TYR A 45 -2.01 32.57 19.65
CA TYR A 45 -1.84 31.31 20.39
C TYR A 45 -2.79 31.14 21.58
N ILE A 46 -3.82 31.97 21.69
CA ILE A 46 -4.80 31.86 22.79
C ILE A 46 -5.82 30.76 22.43
N PRO A 47 -5.85 29.63 23.15
CA PRO A 47 -6.60 28.43 22.76
C PRO A 47 -8.12 28.61 22.73
N TYR A 48 -8.66 29.66 23.36
CA TYR A 48 -10.11 29.89 23.47
C TYR A 48 -10.65 31.02 22.58
N ALA A 49 -9.77 31.91 22.10
CA ALA A 49 -10.14 33.07 21.26
C ALA A 49 -9.53 33.01 19.85
N GLY A 50 -8.63 32.04 19.60
CA GLY A 50 -7.92 31.84 18.34
C GLY A 50 -8.80 31.78 17.09
N PRO A 51 -9.93 31.04 17.05
CA PRO A 51 -10.72 30.91 15.81
C PRO A 51 -11.42 32.21 15.39
N VAL A 52 -11.87 33.00 16.36
CA VAL A 52 -12.62 34.24 16.10
C VAL A 52 -11.65 35.38 15.79
N LEU A 53 -10.49 35.41 16.46
CA LEU A 53 -9.44 36.39 16.21
C LEU A 53 -8.66 36.09 14.91
N ALA A 54 -8.47 34.82 14.55
CA ALA A 54 -7.85 34.43 13.28
C ALA A 54 -8.63 34.97 12.07
N GLY A 55 -9.95 35.10 12.14
CA GLY A 55 -10.75 35.72 11.07
C GLY A 55 -10.46 37.20 10.82
N PHE A 56 -9.94 37.92 11.82
CA PHE A 56 -9.52 39.32 11.78
C PHE A 56 -8.00 39.51 11.64
N VAL A 57 -7.22 38.50 12.04
CA VAL A 57 -5.76 38.51 12.04
C VAL A 57 -5.19 37.88 10.76
N ASP A 58 -5.87 36.89 10.20
CA ASP A 58 -5.49 36.30 8.92
C ASP A 58 -6.17 37.10 7.80
N GLY A 59 -5.34 37.80 7.01
CA GLY A 59 -5.78 38.49 5.82
C GLY A 59 -6.48 37.53 4.84
N ARG A 60 -7.21 38.08 3.87
CA ARG A 60 -7.82 37.24 2.80
C ARG A 60 -6.78 36.32 2.14
N VAL A 61 -5.57 36.82 1.94
CA VAL A 61 -4.48 36.11 1.26
C VAL A 61 -4.07 34.85 2.04
N ASP A 62 -3.89 34.93 3.35
CA ASP A 62 -3.49 33.77 4.18
C ASP A 62 -4.58 32.69 4.25
N ARG A 63 -5.86 33.09 4.22
CA ARG A 63 -6.98 32.14 4.17
C ARG A 63 -7.01 31.34 2.87
N GLU A 64 -6.76 31.99 1.73
CA GLU A 64 -6.68 31.31 0.43
C GLU A 64 -5.46 30.37 0.37
N TYR A 65 -4.32 30.75 0.95
CA TYR A 65 -3.17 29.86 1.08
C TYR A 65 -3.46 28.63 1.95
N ALA A 66 -4.14 28.82 3.09
CA ALA A 66 -4.55 27.72 3.95
C ALA A 66 -5.54 26.77 3.26
N ALA A 67 -6.51 27.32 2.52
CA ALA A 67 -7.46 26.54 1.72
C ALA A 67 -6.75 25.76 0.60
N GLY A 68 -5.77 26.36 -0.06
CA GLY A 68 -4.93 25.70 -1.06
C GLY A 68 -4.17 24.50 -0.50
N GLN A 69 -3.51 24.67 0.67
CA GLN A 69 -2.79 23.57 1.31
C GLN A 69 -3.69 22.41 1.73
N LEU A 70 -4.93 22.67 2.16
CA LEU A 70 -5.88 21.62 2.50
C LEU A 70 -6.32 20.83 1.26
N ASN A 71 -6.59 21.51 0.15
CA ASN A 71 -6.97 20.85 -1.11
C ASN A 71 -5.85 19.95 -1.64
N GLU A 72 -4.60 20.39 -1.59
CA GLU A 72 -3.45 19.57 -2.01
C GLU A 72 -3.33 18.30 -1.17
N ARG A 73 -3.53 18.40 0.16
CA ARG A 73 -3.51 17.24 1.05
C ARG A 73 -4.61 16.24 0.71
N LEU A 74 -5.82 16.72 0.42
CA LEU A 74 -6.94 15.85 0.03
C LEU A 74 -6.65 15.12 -1.28
N VAL A 75 -6.14 15.84 -2.29
CA VAL A 75 -5.73 15.23 -3.57
C VAL A 75 -4.65 14.17 -3.37
N TRP A 76 -3.68 14.43 -2.49
CA TRP A 76 -2.63 13.46 -2.19
C TRP A 76 -3.18 12.20 -1.51
N GLN A 77 -4.07 12.37 -0.53
CA GLN A 77 -4.74 11.25 0.14
C GLN A 77 -5.59 10.41 -0.82
N GLU A 78 -6.31 11.04 -1.75
CA GLU A 78 -7.07 10.32 -2.77
C GLU A 78 -6.18 9.51 -3.71
N LYS A 79 -5.05 10.10 -4.15
CA LYS A 79 -4.06 9.37 -4.95
C LYS A 79 -3.50 8.17 -4.20
N GLN A 80 -3.17 8.35 -2.93
CA GLN A 80 -2.65 7.26 -2.10
C GLN A 80 -3.69 6.14 -1.94
N ARG A 81 -4.94 6.48 -1.63
CA ARG A 81 -6.04 5.51 -1.53
C ARG A 81 -6.22 4.71 -2.83
N ARG A 82 -6.14 5.38 -3.99
CA ARG A 82 -6.22 4.70 -5.30
C ARG A 82 -5.03 3.78 -5.55
N ALA A 83 -3.82 4.19 -5.16
CA ALA A 83 -2.62 3.38 -5.29
C ALA A 83 -2.71 2.11 -4.43
N GLU A 84 -3.18 2.22 -3.19
CA GLU A 84 -3.39 1.10 -2.27
C GLU A 84 -4.43 0.10 -2.81
N LEU A 85 -5.55 0.60 -3.33
CA LEU A 85 -6.57 -0.24 -3.97
C LEU A 85 -6.01 -0.99 -5.20
N ALA A 86 -5.23 -0.30 -6.04
CA ALA A 86 -4.61 -0.93 -7.20
C ALA A 86 -3.56 -1.98 -6.81
N ALA A 87 -2.78 -1.73 -5.75
CA ALA A 87 -1.83 -2.69 -5.22
C ALA A 87 -2.54 -3.93 -4.65
N ALA A 88 -3.63 -3.73 -3.91
CA ALA A 88 -4.44 -4.83 -3.38
C ALA A 88 -5.06 -5.68 -4.49
N ALA A 89 -5.55 -5.05 -5.56
CA ALA A 89 -6.08 -5.77 -6.73
C ALA A 89 -4.99 -6.61 -7.43
N LYS A 90 -3.79 -6.05 -7.61
CA LYS A 90 -2.64 -6.80 -8.17
C LYS A 90 -2.23 -7.98 -7.28
N ALA A 91 -2.21 -7.79 -5.96
CA ALA A 91 -1.89 -8.86 -5.01
C ALA A 91 -2.92 -10.00 -5.09
N LYS A 92 -4.23 -9.68 -5.18
CA LYS A 92 -5.28 -10.69 -5.35
C LYS A 92 -5.16 -11.45 -6.68
N ALA A 93 -4.85 -10.75 -7.77
CA ALA A 93 -4.64 -11.40 -9.07
C ALA A 93 -3.47 -12.39 -9.02
N LYS A 94 -2.34 -11.99 -8.44
CA LYS A 94 -1.19 -12.87 -8.23
C LYS A 94 -1.52 -14.05 -7.31
N GLN A 95 -2.30 -13.82 -6.26
CA GLN A 95 -2.72 -14.90 -5.37
C GLN A 95 -3.57 -15.92 -6.12
N ALA A 96 -4.50 -15.48 -6.98
CA ALA A 96 -5.30 -16.39 -7.80
C ALA A 96 -4.45 -17.21 -8.79
N GLU A 97 -3.40 -16.62 -9.36
CA GLU A 97 -2.44 -17.33 -10.21
C GLU A 97 -1.66 -18.39 -9.42
N ILE A 98 -1.19 -18.06 -8.21
CA ILE A 98 -0.49 -19.00 -7.33
C ILE A 98 -1.43 -20.14 -6.90
N ASP A 99 -2.67 -19.82 -6.53
CA ASP A 99 -3.64 -20.82 -6.10
C ASP A 99 -3.99 -21.77 -7.25
N ALA A 100 -4.10 -21.26 -8.49
CA ALA A 100 -4.30 -22.09 -9.67
C ALA A 100 -3.09 -23.00 -9.96
N ALA A 101 -1.88 -22.47 -9.88
CA ALA A 101 -0.66 -23.27 -10.06
C ALA A 101 -0.48 -24.33 -8.96
N ALA A 102 -0.88 -24.01 -7.71
CA ALA A 102 -0.85 -24.94 -6.60
C ALA A 102 -1.86 -26.09 -6.77
N GLN A 103 -3.04 -25.80 -7.33
CA GLN A 103 -4.02 -26.83 -7.70
C GLN A 103 -3.48 -27.76 -8.79
N GLU A 104 -2.89 -27.21 -9.85
CA GLU A 104 -2.31 -28.02 -10.92
C GLU A 104 -1.19 -28.95 -10.39
N LEU A 105 -0.34 -28.44 -9.49
CA LEU A 105 0.70 -29.26 -8.87
C LEU A 105 0.12 -30.37 -7.98
N ALA A 106 -0.95 -30.08 -7.24
CA ALA A 106 -1.63 -31.09 -6.43
C ALA A 106 -2.24 -32.19 -7.30
N ASP A 107 -2.91 -31.82 -8.39
CA ASP A 107 -3.49 -32.78 -9.35
C ASP A 107 -2.40 -33.65 -10.00
N GLN A 108 -1.24 -33.06 -10.34
CA GLN A 108 -0.09 -33.80 -10.86
C GLN A 108 0.50 -34.77 -9.82
N ALA A 109 0.63 -34.33 -8.56
CA ALA A 109 1.13 -35.19 -7.49
C ALA A 109 0.22 -36.39 -7.22
N ASP A 110 -1.10 -36.20 -7.28
CA ASP A 110 -2.07 -37.30 -7.16
C ASP A 110 -1.96 -38.27 -8.34
N ALA A 111 -1.84 -37.76 -9.56
CA ALA A 111 -1.64 -38.58 -10.75
C ALA A 111 -0.32 -39.38 -10.70
N ASP A 112 0.76 -38.76 -10.23
CA ASP A 112 2.06 -39.41 -10.05
C ASP A 112 2.01 -40.48 -8.96
N THR A 113 1.27 -40.24 -7.88
CA THR A 113 1.07 -41.23 -6.80
C THR A 113 0.37 -42.49 -7.32
N LEU A 114 -0.68 -42.33 -8.13
CA LEU A 114 -1.36 -43.45 -8.79
C LEU A 114 -0.44 -44.20 -9.75
N ARG A 115 0.39 -43.45 -10.51
CA ARG A 115 1.35 -44.01 -11.45
C ARG A 115 2.44 -44.81 -10.74
N ILE A 116 2.94 -44.31 -9.62
CA ILE A 116 3.93 -45.01 -8.79
C ILE A 116 3.31 -46.30 -8.24
N ALA A 117 2.09 -46.26 -7.73
CA ALA A 117 1.40 -47.46 -7.24
C ALA A 117 1.24 -48.54 -8.33
N ASP A 118 0.80 -48.16 -9.55
CA ASP A 118 0.72 -49.09 -10.70
C ASP A 118 2.11 -49.66 -11.07
N LEU A 119 3.15 -48.84 -11.04
CA LEU A 119 4.52 -49.30 -11.30
C LEU A 119 5.01 -50.27 -10.22
N GLU A 120 4.73 -50.01 -8.95
CA GLU A 120 5.08 -50.89 -7.83
C GLU A 120 4.39 -52.25 -7.95
N ASP A 121 3.10 -52.28 -8.30
CA ASP A 121 2.36 -53.52 -8.49
C ASP A 121 2.88 -54.33 -9.68
N ARG A 122 3.24 -53.68 -10.79
CA ARG A 122 3.89 -54.36 -11.93
C ARG A 122 5.26 -54.93 -11.58
N ILE A 123 6.05 -54.21 -10.76
CA ILE A 123 7.35 -54.71 -10.28
C ILE A 123 7.16 -55.93 -9.38
N ARG A 124 6.13 -55.96 -8.53
CA ARG A 124 5.79 -57.14 -7.72
C ARG A 124 5.40 -58.33 -8.59
N GLN A 125 4.51 -58.14 -9.56
CA GLN A 125 4.13 -59.20 -10.51
C GLN A 125 5.33 -59.78 -11.26
N GLN A 126 6.22 -58.92 -11.78
CA GLN A 126 7.45 -59.38 -12.44
C GLN A 126 8.36 -60.16 -11.49
N LYS A 127 8.48 -59.74 -10.23
CA LYS A 127 9.24 -60.48 -9.21
C LYS A 127 8.64 -61.86 -8.94
N ASP A 128 7.32 -61.97 -8.88
CA ASP A 128 6.64 -63.24 -8.63
C ASP A 128 6.78 -64.19 -9.84
N GLU A 129 6.72 -63.65 -11.07
CA GLU A 129 7.01 -64.40 -12.31
C GLU A 129 8.46 -64.89 -12.38
N ASP A 130 9.44 -64.04 -12.04
CA ASP A 130 10.86 -64.41 -12.02
C ASP A 130 11.21 -65.36 -10.86
N ASN A 131 10.45 -65.36 -9.75
CA ASN A 131 10.62 -66.27 -8.61
C ASN A 131 9.83 -67.58 -8.72
N GLY A 132 9.21 -67.88 -9.87
CA GLY A 132 8.58 -69.17 -10.14
C GLY A 132 9.56 -70.34 -9.91
N PRO A 133 9.07 -71.55 -9.58
CA PRO A 133 9.93 -72.67 -9.22
C PRO A 133 10.93 -72.94 -10.34
N ASN A 134 12.21 -72.66 -10.07
CA ASN A 134 13.30 -72.99 -10.98
C ASN A 134 13.19 -74.48 -11.33
N ALA A 135 13.04 -74.77 -12.63
CA ALA A 135 13.09 -76.15 -13.10
C ALA A 135 14.41 -76.76 -12.59
N ALA A 136 14.32 -77.91 -11.93
CA ALA A 136 15.45 -78.63 -11.38
C ALA A 136 16.45 -78.96 -12.51
N GLY A 137 17.43 -78.08 -12.72
CA GLY A 137 18.35 -78.16 -13.85
C GLY A 137 19.24 -76.94 -14.04
N ASP A 138 18.80 -75.74 -13.61
CA ASP A 138 19.65 -74.54 -13.74
C ASP A 138 20.66 -74.46 -12.60
N THR A 139 21.92 -74.64 -12.97
CA THR A 139 23.09 -74.59 -12.10
C THR A 139 23.24 -73.20 -11.49
N ALA A 140 23.36 -73.16 -10.15
CA ALA A 140 23.74 -71.97 -9.40
C ALA A 140 25.14 -71.50 -9.88
N GLY A 141 25.17 -70.51 -10.76
CA GLY A 141 26.44 -69.94 -11.26
C GLY A 141 26.36 -69.31 -12.66
N ALA A 142 25.33 -69.59 -13.45
CA ALA A 142 25.16 -68.91 -14.74
C ALA A 142 24.42 -67.58 -14.53
N CYS A 143 25.16 -66.47 -14.51
CA CYS A 143 24.58 -65.13 -14.64
C CYS A 143 23.71 -65.08 -15.90
N LYS A 144 22.39 -65.07 -15.74
CA LYS A 144 21.43 -64.91 -16.83
C LYS A 144 21.74 -63.56 -17.51
N SER A 145 22.30 -63.58 -18.72
CA SER A 145 22.56 -62.37 -19.51
C SER A 145 21.23 -61.84 -20.04
N GLY A 146 20.46 -61.19 -19.18
CA GLY A 146 19.03 -61.00 -19.42
C GLY A 146 18.38 -59.80 -18.75
N ARG A 147 19.14 -58.74 -18.43
CA ARG A 147 18.69 -57.33 -18.40
C ARG A 147 19.82 -56.47 -17.82
N GLY A 148 20.76 -56.13 -18.68
CA GLY A 148 21.66 -55.00 -18.41
C GLY A 148 20.82 -53.74 -18.19
N ILE A 149 21.29 -52.88 -17.29
CA ILE A 149 20.78 -51.53 -17.07
C ILE A 149 20.45 -50.90 -18.43
N PRO A 150 19.22 -50.39 -18.66
CA PRO A 150 18.85 -49.89 -19.97
C PRO A 150 19.82 -48.77 -20.35
N ALA A 151 20.42 -48.82 -21.55
CA ALA A 151 21.53 -47.96 -21.98
C ALA A 151 21.32 -46.45 -21.75
N ARG A 152 20.06 -46.02 -21.67
CA ARG A 152 19.64 -44.66 -21.28
C ARG A 152 20.05 -44.25 -19.85
N LEU A 153 20.05 -45.18 -18.89
CA LEU A 153 20.45 -44.94 -17.51
C LEU A 153 21.99 -44.91 -17.35
N SER A 154 22.72 -45.71 -18.13
CA SER A 154 24.19 -45.68 -18.08
C SER A 154 24.78 -44.40 -18.67
N ILE A 155 24.16 -43.84 -19.72
CA ILE A 155 24.61 -42.58 -20.33
C ILE A 155 24.35 -41.38 -19.40
N GLY A 156 23.26 -41.39 -18.64
CA GLY A 156 22.94 -40.30 -17.70
C GLY A 156 23.87 -40.24 -16.49
N ILE A 157 24.34 -41.39 -16.00
CA ILE A 157 25.25 -41.45 -14.83
C ILE A 157 26.69 -41.04 -15.20
N ASP A 158 27.15 -41.38 -16.41
CA ASP A 158 28.49 -40.99 -16.88
C ASP A 158 28.60 -39.48 -17.15
N ALA A 159 27.50 -38.82 -17.51
CA ALA A 159 27.45 -37.38 -17.77
C ALA A 159 27.46 -36.49 -16.50
N VAL A 160 27.07 -37.03 -15.33
CA VAL A 160 27.03 -36.28 -14.05
C VAL A 160 28.36 -36.37 -13.28
N GLY A 161 29.23 -37.31 -13.65
CA GLY A 161 30.48 -37.60 -12.95
C GLY A 161 31.75 -36.87 -13.45
N ARG A 162 31.63 -35.92 -14.39
CA ARG A 162 32.77 -35.10 -14.88
C ARG A 162 32.62 -33.63 -14.57
#